data_AF-A0A940Q247-F1
#
_entry.id   AF-A0A940Q247-F1
#
_cell.length_a   1.000
_cell.length_b   1.000
_cell.length_c   1.000
_cell.angle_alpha   90.00
_cell.angle_beta   90.00
_cell.angle_gamma   90.00
#
_symmetry.space_group_name_H-M   'P 1'
#
loop_
_entity.id
_entity.type
_entity.pdbx_description
1 polymer ?
#
loop_
_entity_poly.entity_id
_entity_poly.type
_entity_poly.pdbx_seq_one_letter_code
_entity_poly.pdbx_strand_id
1 'polypeptide(L)'
;MKKTILTMAVLLIGSTGMWAQWGQPVDPNASLGMKDTYKDYFTIGVAVNKYNIQIPEQVALIKKEFNSITAENDMKVGEMHPAEGVWNFGAADSIADFCRQNGIKLRGHNLCWHAQFADWMFKDKKGKPVKKEVFYQRLRDHIQTVVTRYKDIIYAWDVVNEAIADDNMMFGPNASPYRQSTAFKLCGDEFIAKAFEFAREADPDVQLFYNDYS
;
A
#
# COMPACT_ATOMS: atom_id res chain seq x y z
N MET A 1 4.46 -43.27 70.63
CA MET A 1 3.28 -43.70 69.84
C MET A 1 2.90 -42.57 68.90
N LYS A 2 2.79 -42.87 67.61
CA LYS A 2 2.77 -41.92 66.49
C LYS A 2 1.49 -41.07 66.49
N LYS A 3 1.63 -39.74 66.36
CA LYS A 3 0.55 -38.80 66.04
C LYS A 3 0.42 -38.73 64.52
N THR A 4 -0.70 -39.18 63.98
CA THR A 4 -1.02 -39.01 62.55
C THR A 4 -1.99 -37.84 62.43
N ILE A 5 -1.52 -36.76 61.81
CA ILE A 5 -2.28 -35.53 61.51
C ILE A 5 -3.08 -35.81 60.23
N LEU A 6 -4.38 -35.54 60.27
CA LEU A 6 -5.29 -35.61 59.13
C LEU A 6 -5.10 -34.35 58.27
N THR A 7 -4.56 -34.48 57.05
CA THR A 7 -4.44 -33.36 56.11
C THR A 7 -5.68 -33.35 55.21
N MET A 8 -6.54 -32.35 55.37
CA MET A 8 -7.61 -32.03 54.42
C MET A 8 -6.96 -31.50 53.12
N ALA A 9 -7.08 -32.25 52.03
CA ALA A 9 -6.78 -31.74 50.70
C ALA A 9 -7.98 -30.93 50.20
N VAL A 10 -7.84 -29.61 50.13
CA VAL A 10 -8.77 -28.75 49.40
C VAL A 10 -8.41 -28.84 47.92
N LEU A 11 -9.22 -29.56 47.14
CA LEU A 11 -9.19 -29.44 45.68
C LEU A 11 -9.75 -28.07 45.29
N LEU A 12 -8.86 -27.12 45.02
CA LEU A 12 -9.19 -25.92 44.24
C LEU A 12 -9.29 -26.37 42.77
N ILE A 13 -10.52 -26.59 42.31
CA ILE A 13 -10.82 -26.71 40.88
C ILE A 13 -10.59 -25.31 40.29
N GLY A 14 -9.37 -25.07 39.81
CA GLY A 14 -9.06 -23.90 39.01
C GLY A 14 -9.89 -23.93 37.74
N SER A 15 -10.82 -22.99 37.61
CA SER A 15 -11.67 -22.80 36.45
C SER A 15 -10.84 -22.35 35.24
N THR A 16 -10.24 -23.31 34.53
CA THR A 16 -9.55 -23.06 33.26
C THR A 16 -10.50 -22.83 32.08
N GLY A 17 -11.80 -22.64 32.34
CA GLY A 17 -12.86 -22.70 31.32
C GLY A 17 -13.47 -21.36 30.85
N MET A 18 -13.01 -20.19 31.30
CA MET A 18 -13.69 -18.92 30.98
C MET A 18 -12.87 -17.87 30.22
N TRP A 19 -11.60 -18.14 29.89
CA TRP A 19 -10.75 -17.17 29.19
C TRP A 19 -10.75 -17.29 27.66
N ALA A 20 -11.38 -18.34 27.11
CA ALA A 20 -11.43 -18.57 25.67
C ALA A 20 -12.56 -17.80 24.96
N GLN A 21 -13.51 -17.21 25.70
CA GLN A 21 -14.72 -16.60 25.15
C GLN A 21 -14.76 -15.06 25.31
N TRP A 22 -13.85 -14.51 26.11
CA TRP A 22 -13.74 -13.07 26.39
C TRP A 22 -12.25 -12.75 26.34
N GLY A 23 -11.81 -12.04 25.30
CA GLY A 23 -10.39 -11.72 25.09
C GLY A 23 -9.71 -11.12 26.32
N GLN A 24 -8.37 -11.10 26.32
CA GLN A 24 -7.56 -10.53 27.41
C GLN A 24 -8.14 -9.18 27.88
N PRO A 25 -8.23 -8.93 29.21
CA PRO A 25 -8.76 -7.67 29.73
C PRO A 25 -8.01 -6.50 29.11
N VAL A 26 -8.73 -5.66 28.38
CA VAL A 26 -8.20 -4.41 27.88
C VAL A 26 -8.04 -3.46 29.05
N ASP A 27 -6.88 -2.81 29.18
CA ASP A 27 -6.68 -1.76 30.17
C ASP A 27 -7.74 -0.65 29.97
N PRO A 28 -8.67 -0.43 30.90
CA PRO A 28 -9.71 0.58 30.77
C PRO A 28 -9.16 2.03 30.74
N ASN A 29 -7.88 2.24 31.05
CA ASN A 29 -7.23 3.54 31.03
C ASN A 29 -6.36 3.81 29.79
N ALA A 30 -6.11 2.81 28.94
CA ALA A 30 -5.55 3.04 27.62
C ALA A 30 -6.72 3.18 26.64
N SER A 31 -7.07 4.39 26.23
CA SER A 31 -8.07 4.56 25.17
C SER A 31 -7.56 3.81 23.93
N LEU A 32 -8.18 2.68 23.59
CA LEU A 32 -7.84 1.88 22.41
C LEU A 32 -7.85 2.77 21.16
N GLY A 33 -6.86 2.58 20.28
CA GLY A 33 -6.90 3.19 18.95
C GLY A 33 -7.84 2.43 18.01
N MET A 34 -8.15 3.03 16.87
CA MET A 34 -8.94 2.37 15.83
C MET A 34 -8.30 1.04 15.39
N LYS A 35 -6.98 1.00 15.18
CA LYS A 35 -6.25 -0.23 14.84
C LYS A 35 -6.43 -1.36 15.86
N ASP A 36 -6.60 -1.04 17.14
CA ASP A 36 -6.78 -2.03 18.20
C ASP A 36 -8.21 -2.55 18.23
N THR A 37 -9.16 -1.66 17.96
CA THR A 37 -10.60 -1.96 17.86
C THR A 37 -10.89 -2.91 16.69
N TYR A 38 -10.21 -2.73 15.56
CA TYR A 38 -10.44 -3.50 14.33
C TYR A 38 -9.41 -4.62 14.08
N LYS A 39 -8.56 -4.94 15.06
CA LYS A 39 -7.42 -5.87 14.90
C LYS A 39 -7.80 -7.25 14.34
N ASP A 40 -9.01 -7.73 14.65
CA ASP A 40 -9.51 -9.05 14.25
C ASP A 40 -10.26 -9.02 12.90
N TYR A 41 -10.35 -7.86 12.24
CA TYR A 41 -11.09 -7.66 11.00
C TYR A 41 -10.18 -7.26 9.84
N PHE A 42 -9.53 -6.10 9.94
CA PHE A 42 -8.69 -5.54 8.86
C PHE A 42 -7.76 -4.44 9.39
N THR A 43 -6.76 -4.07 8.58
CA THR A 43 -5.88 -2.93 8.89
C THR A 43 -6.62 -1.61 8.80
N ILE A 44 -6.34 -0.70 9.73
CA ILE A 44 -6.82 0.69 9.71
C ILE A 44 -5.69 1.57 9.19
N GLY A 45 -5.94 2.19 8.03
CA GLY A 45 -4.95 2.94 7.26
C GLY A 45 -5.17 4.44 7.23
N VAL A 46 -4.09 5.18 6.98
CA VAL A 46 -4.11 6.63 6.72
C VAL A 46 -3.14 6.99 5.59
N ALA A 47 -3.52 7.94 4.74
CA ALA A 47 -2.62 8.53 3.78
C ALA A 47 -1.80 9.65 4.46
N VAL A 48 -0.49 9.67 4.24
CA VAL A 48 0.42 10.67 4.80
C VAL A 48 1.33 11.23 3.73
N ASN A 49 1.76 12.47 3.94
CA ASN A 49 2.92 13.03 3.27
C ASN A 49 4.11 13.13 4.24
N LYS A 50 5.28 13.51 3.71
CA LYS A 50 6.53 13.64 4.50
C LYS A 50 6.45 14.57 5.72
N TYR A 51 5.50 15.50 5.78
CA TYR A 51 5.35 16.41 6.92
C TYR A 51 4.59 15.76 8.08
N ASN A 52 3.61 14.90 7.80
CA ASN A 52 2.81 14.28 8.86
C ASN A 52 3.65 13.39 9.78
N ILE A 53 4.70 12.78 9.24
CA ILE A 53 5.64 11.92 9.98
C ILE A 53 6.72 12.69 10.75
N GLN A 54 6.70 14.03 10.72
CA GLN A 54 7.67 14.89 11.41
C GLN A 54 7.03 15.71 12.54
N ILE A 55 5.73 15.99 12.44
CA ILE A 55 5.01 16.79 13.45
C ILE A 55 4.65 15.87 14.63
N PRO A 56 5.16 16.13 15.86
CA PRO A 56 5.02 15.18 16.99
C PRO A 56 3.57 14.79 17.32
N GLU A 57 2.64 15.73 17.25
CA GLU A 57 1.22 15.50 17.52
C GLU A 57 0.58 14.57 16.47
N GLN A 58 0.96 14.74 15.20
CA GLN A 58 0.47 13.90 14.11
C GLN A 58 1.12 12.52 14.16
N VAL A 59 2.41 12.42 14.49
CA VAL A 59 3.10 11.15 14.73
C VAL A 59 2.45 10.38 15.87
N ALA A 60 2.11 11.05 16.97
CA ALA A 60 1.44 10.43 18.11
C ALA A 60 0.06 9.89 17.70
N LEU A 61 -0.73 10.67 16.94
CA LEU A 61 -2.01 10.22 16.39
C LEU A 61 -1.84 9.04 15.45
N ILE A 62 -0.88 9.10 14.52
CA ILE A 62 -0.61 8.04 13.54
C ILE A 62 -0.31 6.73 14.27
N LYS A 63 0.62 6.77 15.23
CA LYS A 63 1.05 5.60 16.00
C LYS A 63 -0.06 5.05 16.89
N LYS A 64 -0.98 5.89 17.37
CA LYS A 64 -2.11 5.45 18.18
C LYS A 64 -3.17 4.77 17.32
N GLU A 65 -3.56 5.38 16.20
CA GLU A 65 -4.80 5.01 15.51
C GLU A 65 -4.61 4.04 14.35
N PHE A 66 -3.44 4.00 13.69
CA PHE A 66 -3.26 3.31 12.42
C PHE A 66 -2.17 2.23 12.45
N ASN A 67 -2.37 1.17 11.68
CA ASN A 67 -1.40 0.09 11.45
C ASN A 67 -1.10 -0.16 9.96
N SER A 68 -1.58 0.73 9.09
CA SER A 68 -1.22 0.82 7.68
C SER A 68 -1.03 2.29 7.27
N ILE A 69 -0.06 2.56 6.41
CA ILE A 69 0.16 3.88 5.81
C ILE A 69 0.12 3.76 4.30
N THR A 70 -0.30 4.82 3.62
CA THR A 70 -0.11 5.02 2.18
C THR A 70 0.57 6.38 1.99
N ALA A 71 1.57 6.48 1.12
CA ALA A 71 2.12 7.79 0.76
C ALA A 71 1.12 8.53 -0.14
N GLU A 72 0.65 9.71 0.29
CA GLU A 72 -0.39 10.49 -0.41
C GLU A 72 0.04 10.89 -1.83
N ASN A 73 1.31 11.30 -1.96
CA ASN A 73 1.91 11.71 -3.24
C ASN A 73 3.32 11.15 -3.43
N ASP A 74 4.08 10.98 -2.36
CA ASP A 74 5.53 10.76 -2.44
C ASP A 74 5.95 9.44 -3.12
N MET A 75 5.01 8.51 -3.36
CA MET A 75 5.23 7.27 -4.13
C MET A 75 4.50 7.24 -5.49
N LYS A 76 4.01 8.39 -5.98
CA LYS A 76 3.46 8.49 -7.34
C LYS A 76 4.58 8.50 -8.38
N VAL A 77 4.28 8.00 -9.57
CA VAL A 77 5.27 7.78 -10.65
C VAL A 77 6.05 9.05 -10.99
N GLY A 78 5.36 10.18 -11.19
CA GLY A 78 6.00 11.46 -11.52
C GLY A 78 6.84 12.03 -10.38
N GLU A 79 6.50 11.73 -9.12
CA GLU A 79 7.27 12.17 -7.95
C GLU A 79 8.56 11.36 -7.79
N MET A 80 8.50 10.04 -8.00
CA MET A 80 9.67 9.16 -7.83
C MET A 80 10.59 9.10 -9.05
N HIS A 81 10.05 9.17 -10.27
CA HIS A 81 10.79 8.99 -11.52
C HIS A 81 10.52 10.14 -12.52
N PRO A 82 10.83 11.40 -12.15
CA PRO A 82 10.42 12.59 -12.89
C PRO A 82 11.04 12.72 -14.30
N ALA A 83 12.21 12.14 -14.54
CA ALA A 83 12.89 12.13 -15.84
C ALA A 83 13.66 10.82 -16.06
N GLU A 84 14.00 10.51 -17.31
CA GLU A 84 14.74 9.31 -17.68
C GLU A 84 16.06 9.22 -16.91
N GLY A 85 16.20 8.21 -16.04
CA GLY A 85 17.40 8.00 -15.22
C GLY A 85 17.54 8.96 -14.03
N VAL A 86 16.51 9.77 -13.73
CA VAL A 86 16.48 10.68 -12.58
C VAL A 86 15.47 10.17 -11.57
N TRP A 87 15.95 9.86 -10.37
CA TRP A 87 15.15 9.31 -9.28
C TRP A 87 15.06 10.28 -8.11
N ASN A 88 13.89 10.32 -7.48
CA ASN A 88 13.62 11.10 -6.29
C ASN A 88 12.95 10.22 -5.23
N PHE A 89 13.76 9.53 -4.44
CA PHE A 89 13.28 8.62 -3.40
C PHE A 89 13.20 9.25 -2.01
N GLY A 90 13.74 10.45 -1.79
CA GLY A 90 13.96 10.97 -0.44
C GLY A 90 12.70 11.03 0.42
N ALA A 91 11.58 11.46 -0.13
CA ALA A 91 10.33 11.53 0.60
C ALA A 91 9.70 10.14 0.81
N ALA A 92 9.65 9.29 -0.22
CA ALA A 92 9.18 7.91 -0.13
C ALA A 92 9.99 7.08 0.89
N ASP A 93 11.32 7.23 0.88
CA ASP A 93 12.23 6.59 1.83
C ASP A 93 11.94 7.05 3.27
N SER A 94 11.70 8.35 3.49
CA SER A 94 11.39 8.84 4.83
C SER A 94 10.09 8.25 5.40
N ILE A 95 9.08 8.03 4.56
CA ILE A 95 7.81 7.38 4.94
C ILE A 95 8.03 5.88 5.18
N ALA A 96 8.78 5.20 4.30
CA ALA A 96 9.13 3.81 4.47
C ALA A 96 9.91 3.56 5.76
N ASP A 97 10.89 4.41 6.08
CA ASP A 97 11.68 4.33 7.30
C ASP A 97 10.83 4.58 8.55
N PHE A 98 9.92 5.56 8.51
CA PHE A 98 8.95 5.76 9.59
C PHE A 98 8.10 4.50 9.82
N CYS A 99 7.63 3.86 8.75
CA CYS A 99 6.87 2.61 8.82
C CYS A 99 7.69 1.48 9.45
N ARG A 100 8.93 1.27 8.97
CA ARG A 100 9.87 0.27 9.51
C ARG A 100 10.12 0.47 11.01
N GLN A 101 10.43 1.70 11.42
CA GLN A 101 10.77 2.03 12.81
C GLN A 101 9.62 1.83 13.80
N ASN A 102 8.37 1.90 13.31
CA ASN A 102 7.18 1.83 14.16
C ASN A 102 6.36 0.55 13.97
N GLY A 103 6.83 -0.40 13.15
CA GLY A 103 6.12 -1.64 12.86
C GLY A 103 4.77 -1.41 12.16
N ILE A 104 4.68 -0.35 11.35
CA ILE A 104 3.48 0.00 10.59
C ILE A 104 3.66 -0.52 9.16
N LYS A 105 2.64 -1.14 8.59
CA LYS A 105 2.69 -1.65 7.21
C LYS A 105 2.56 -0.50 6.21
N LEU A 106 3.16 -0.62 5.02
CA LEU A 106 3.06 0.37 3.96
C LEU A 106 2.33 -0.19 2.73
N ARG A 107 1.36 0.55 2.20
CA ARG A 107 0.79 0.34 0.87
C ARG A 107 1.52 1.22 -0.12
N GLY A 108 1.99 0.64 -1.21
CA GLY A 108 2.56 1.39 -2.31
C GLY A 108 1.48 1.96 -3.21
N HIS A 109 1.46 3.28 -3.39
CA HIS A 109 0.49 3.99 -4.24
C HIS A 109 1.22 5.06 -5.05
N ASN A 110 1.38 4.90 -6.37
CA ASN A 110 0.97 3.79 -7.24
C ASN A 110 2.01 3.61 -8.36
N LEU A 111 1.93 2.52 -9.13
CA LEU A 111 2.94 2.17 -10.14
C LEU A 111 2.59 2.59 -11.56
N CYS A 112 1.30 2.74 -11.87
CA CYS A 112 0.81 3.13 -13.18
C CYS A 112 -0.50 3.91 -13.05
N TRP A 113 -0.51 5.16 -13.52
CA TRP A 113 -1.69 6.03 -13.44
C TRP A 113 -1.72 7.00 -14.62
N HIS A 114 -2.88 7.58 -14.88
CA HIS A 114 -3.05 8.59 -15.92
C HIS A 114 -2.68 10.00 -15.45
N ALA A 115 -2.78 10.27 -14.14
CA ALA A 115 -2.44 11.53 -13.50
C ALA A 115 -1.12 11.45 -12.75
N GLN A 116 -0.48 12.59 -12.51
CA GLN A 116 0.83 12.70 -11.82
C GLN A 116 1.85 11.68 -12.33
N PHE A 117 1.82 11.43 -13.64
CA PHE A 117 2.67 10.48 -14.34
C PHE A 117 3.87 11.17 -14.98
N ALA A 118 4.91 10.41 -15.29
CA ALA A 118 6.14 10.94 -15.85
C ALA A 118 6.08 11.01 -17.40
N ASP A 119 5.88 12.22 -17.92
CA ASP A 119 5.67 12.51 -19.36
C ASP A 119 6.79 11.97 -20.27
N TRP A 120 8.02 11.91 -19.76
CA TRP A 120 9.18 11.39 -20.49
C TRP A 120 9.02 9.92 -20.90
N MET A 121 8.18 9.15 -20.19
CA MET A 121 7.96 7.74 -20.50
C MET A 121 7.27 7.56 -21.85
N PHE A 122 6.45 8.54 -22.26
CA PHE A 122 5.66 8.50 -23.49
C PHE A 122 6.30 9.20 -24.68
N LYS A 123 7.32 10.04 -24.46
CA LYS A 123 7.87 10.93 -25.50
C LYS A 123 9.35 10.64 -25.78
N ASP A 124 9.75 10.84 -27.03
CA ASP A 124 11.15 10.85 -27.44
C ASP A 124 11.80 12.21 -27.14
N LYS A 125 13.11 12.34 -27.43
CA LYS A 125 13.86 13.59 -27.24
C LYS A 125 13.36 14.77 -28.08
N LYS A 126 12.50 14.53 -29.07
CA LYS A 126 11.86 15.54 -29.93
C LYS A 126 10.42 15.82 -29.51
N GLY A 127 9.96 15.25 -28.39
CA GLY A 127 8.61 15.41 -27.87
C GLY A 127 7.54 14.58 -28.60
N LYS A 128 7.92 13.66 -29.50
CA LYS A 128 6.97 12.82 -30.24
C LYS A 128 6.65 11.55 -29.44
N PRO A 129 5.44 10.98 -29.59
CA PRO A 129 5.10 9.70 -28.97
C PRO A 129 6.13 8.61 -29.34
N VAL A 130 6.57 7.84 -28.35
CA VAL A 130 7.41 6.65 -28.58
C VAL A 130 6.56 5.48 -29.07
N LYS A 131 7.23 4.38 -29.48
CA LYS A 131 6.54 3.10 -29.72
C LYS A 131 6.14 2.45 -28.39
N LYS A 132 5.09 1.61 -28.39
CA LYS A 132 4.61 0.93 -27.17
C LYS A 132 5.71 0.12 -26.47
N GLU A 133 6.62 -0.49 -27.22
CA GLU A 133 7.73 -1.29 -26.68
C GLU A 133 8.72 -0.44 -25.86
N VAL A 134 8.95 0.81 -26.27
CA VAL A 134 9.79 1.74 -25.53
C VAL A 134 9.10 2.15 -24.23
N PHE A 135 7.79 2.42 -24.28
CA PHE A 135 7.00 2.69 -23.08
C PHE A 135 7.00 1.50 -22.12
N TYR A 136 6.79 0.27 -22.61
CA TYR A 136 6.81 -0.93 -21.78
C TYR A 136 8.16 -1.16 -21.12
N GLN A 137 9.27 -0.95 -21.83
CA GLN A 137 10.59 -1.06 -21.22
C GLN A 137 10.76 -0.05 -20.07
N ARG A 138 10.37 1.21 -20.29
CA ARG A 138 10.47 2.27 -19.27
C ARG A 138 9.55 2.03 -18.07
N LEU A 139 8.33 1.53 -18.33
CA LEU A 139 7.39 1.15 -17.29
C LEU A 139 7.93 -0.05 -16.48
N ARG A 140 8.49 -1.05 -17.15
CA ARG A 140 9.13 -2.21 -16.50
C ARG A 140 10.30 -1.77 -15.62
N ASP A 141 11.19 -0.93 -16.13
CA ASP A 141 12.33 -0.42 -15.37
C ASP A 141 11.86 0.39 -14.14
N HIS A 142 10.80 1.20 -14.29
CA HIS A 142 10.19 1.91 -13.18
C HIS A 142 9.66 0.96 -12.11
N ILE A 143 8.79 0.03 -12.51
CA ILE A 143 8.13 -0.92 -11.61
C ILE A 143 9.15 -1.80 -10.91
N GLN A 144 10.11 -2.38 -11.65
CA GLN A 144 11.12 -3.26 -11.08
C GLN A 144 11.99 -2.52 -10.06
N THR A 145 12.41 -1.29 -10.35
CA THR A 145 13.22 -0.50 -9.42
C THR A 145 12.45 -0.19 -8.14
N VAL A 146 11.22 0.32 -8.27
CA VAL A 146 10.42 0.79 -7.13
C VAL A 146 9.94 -0.38 -6.28
N VAL A 147 9.38 -1.43 -6.89
CA VAL A 147 8.88 -2.60 -6.17
C VAL A 147 10.03 -3.31 -5.45
N THR A 148 11.18 -3.52 -6.12
CA THR A 148 12.35 -4.14 -5.48
C THR A 148 12.88 -3.32 -4.32
N ARG A 149 12.91 -1.99 -4.45
CA ARG A 149 13.44 -1.08 -3.40
C ARG A 149 12.66 -1.16 -2.09
N TYR A 150 11.34 -1.34 -2.16
CA TYR A 150 10.46 -1.29 -1.00
C TYR A 150 9.84 -2.65 -0.63
N LYS A 151 10.35 -3.73 -1.22
CA LYS A 151 9.88 -5.11 -1.02
C LYS A 151 9.87 -5.56 0.44
N ASP A 152 10.71 -4.97 1.28
CA ASP A 152 10.81 -5.32 2.70
C ASP A 152 9.67 -4.73 3.58
N ILE A 153 9.01 -3.67 3.12
CA ILE A 153 8.01 -2.92 3.92
C ILE A 153 6.64 -2.84 3.27
N ILE A 154 6.56 -2.93 1.94
CA ILE A 154 5.29 -2.84 1.23
C ILE A 154 4.58 -4.20 1.22
N TYR A 155 3.36 -4.22 1.73
CA TYR A 155 2.53 -5.44 1.75
C TYR A 155 1.57 -5.54 0.56
N ALA A 156 1.26 -4.40 -0.07
CA ALA A 156 0.35 -4.31 -1.19
C ALA A 156 0.71 -3.11 -2.09
N TRP A 157 0.63 -3.31 -3.40
CA TRP A 157 0.77 -2.24 -4.40
C TRP A 157 -0.55 -1.97 -5.11
N ASP A 158 -0.92 -0.69 -5.20
CA ASP A 158 -1.84 -0.23 -6.23
C ASP A 158 -1.05 -0.17 -7.56
N VAL A 159 -1.16 -1.23 -8.35
CA VAL A 159 -0.33 -1.41 -9.56
C VAL A 159 -0.81 -0.49 -10.67
N VAL A 160 -2.12 -0.51 -10.93
CA VAL A 160 -2.77 0.36 -11.89
C VAL A 160 -3.88 1.10 -11.18
N ASN A 161 -3.88 2.42 -11.33
CA ASN A 161 -4.87 3.30 -10.75
C ASN A 161 -5.77 3.90 -11.86
N GLU A 162 -7.09 3.87 -11.67
CA GLU A 162 -8.09 4.66 -12.42
C GLU A 162 -7.99 4.54 -13.94
N ALA A 163 -7.90 3.31 -14.44
CA ALA A 163 -7.83 3.01 -15.86
C ALA A 163 -9.22 2.85 -16.51
N ILE A 164 -10.29 2.66 -15.72
CA ILE A 164 -11.67 2.66 -16.21
C ILE A 164 -12.16 4.11 -16.37
N ALA A 165 -13.03 4.34 -17.36
CA ALA A 165 -13.64 5.63 -17.61
C ALA A 165 -14.85 5.86 -16.69
N ASP A 166 -14.98 7.10 -16.17
CA ASP A 166 -16.06 7.50 -15.24
C ASP A 166 -17.46 7.36 -15.89
N ASP A 167 -17.71 7.91 -17.10
CA ASP A 167 -19.07 7.94 -17.67
C ASP A 167 -19.17 8.08 -19.22
N ASN A 168 -20.25 7.51 -19.77
CA ASN A 168 -20.84 7.57 -21.14
C ASN A 168 -19.98 7.18 -22.36
N MET A 169 -18.75 6.70 -22.16
CA MET A 169 -18.02 6.00 -23.22
C MET A 169 -18.47 4.53 -23.33
N MET A 170 -19.56 4.07 -22.70
CA MET A 170 -20.03 2.69 -22.88
C MET A 170 -21.06 2.53 -24.01
N PHE A 171 -21.71 3.62 -24.43
CA PHE A 171 -22.77 3.59 -25.43
C PHE A 171 -22.53 4.66 -26.49
N GLY A 172 -22.09 4.24 -27.68
CA GLY A 172 -21.78 5.12 -28.81
C GLY A 172 -20.78 4.48 -29.79
N PRO A 173 -20.57 5.06 -30.97
CA PRO A 173 -19.70 4.48 -32.00
C PRO A 173 -18.22 4.38 -31.59
N ASN A 174 -17.81 5.09 -30.53
CA ASN A 174 -16.45 5.08 -29.97
C ASN A 174 -16.45 4.63 -28.51
N ALA A 175 -17.39 3.74 -28.15
CA ALA A 175 -17.48 3.27 -26.79
C ALA A 175 -16.22 2.49 -26.36
N SER A 176 -15.62 2.89 -25.23
CA SER A 176 -14.52 2.23 -24.56
C SER A 176 -14.77 2.24 -23.05
N PRO A 177 -14.66 1.09 -22.36
CA PRO A 177 -14.71 1.05 -20.90
C PRO A 177 -13.47 1.70 -20.27
N TYR A 178 -12.41 1.92 -21.05
CA TYR A 178 -11.14 2.45 -20.58
C TYR A 178 -11.03 3.96 -20.75
N ARG A 179 -10.41 4.59 -19.75
CA ARG A 179 -10.02 6.00 -19.77
C ARG A 179 -9.09 6.26 -20.95
N GLN A 180 -9.37 7.32 -21.70
CA GLN A 180 -8.59 7.75 -22.88
C GLN A 180 -7.26 8.43 -22.50
N SER A 181 -6.48 7.78 -21.63
CA SER A 181 -5.17 8.20 -21.15
C SER A 181 -4.09 8.09 -22.24
N THR A 182 -2.94 8.73 -22.04
CA THR A 182 -1.80 8.60 -22.95
C THR A 182 -1.34 7.15 -23.09
N ALA A 183 -1.34 6.38 -21.99
CA ALA A 183 -1.02 4.96 -22.01
C ALA A 183 -2.02 4.16 -22.85
N PHE A 184 -3.33 4.37 -22.64
CA PHE A 184 -4.37 3.67 -23.40
C PHE A 184 -4.31 4.01 -24.90
N LYS A 185 -4.14 5.29 -25.24
CA LYS A 185 -3.99 5.72 -26.65
C LYS A 185 -2.76 5.14 -27.34
N LEU A 186 -1.69 4.87 -26.59
CA LEU A 186 -0.46 4.30 -27.11
C LEU A 186 -0.50 2.77 -27.21
N CYS A 187 -1.14 2.12 -26.24
CA CYS A 187 -0.96 0.69 -25.97
C CYS A 187 -2.27 -0.13 -26.01
N GLY A 188 -3.45 0.51 -26.08
CA GLY A 188 -4.71 -0.15 -25.74
C GLY A 188 -4.76 -0.47 -24.25
N ASP A 189 -5.48 -1.53 -23.86
CA ASP A 189 -5.56 -2.03 -22.48
C ASP A 189 -4.37 -2.92 -22.07
N GLU A 190 -3.52 -3.30 -23.03
CA GLU A 190 -2.34 -4.16 -22.80
C GLU A 190 -1.39 -3.60 -21.72
N PHE A 191 -1.29 -2.27 -21.56
CA PHE A 191 -0.44 -1.69 -20.52
C PHE A 191 -0.85 -2.09 -19.10
N ILE A 192 -2.15 -2.37 -18.88
CA ILE A 192 -2.67 -2.81 -17.58
C ILE A 192 -2.05 -4.16 -17.24
N ALA A 193 -2.21 -5.15 -18.13
CA ALA A 193 -1.64 -6.48 -17.96
C ALA A 193 -0.11 -6.42 -17.79
N LYS A 194 0.58 -5.64 -18.62
CA LYS A 194 2.04 -5.46 -18.54
C LYS A 194 2.49 -4.90 -17.18
N ALA A 195 1.79 -3.91 -16.63
CA ALA A 195 2.13 -3.37 -15.32
C ALA A 195 2.05 -4.44 -14.22
N PHE A 196 1.02 -5.29 -14.23
CA PHE A 196 0.90 -6.40 -13.29
C PHE A 196 1.94 -7.49 -13.51
N GLU A 197 2.25 -7.85 -14.76
CA GLU A 197 3.34 -8.78 -15.08
C GLU A 197 4.67 -8.28 -14.51
N PHE A 198 5.03 -7.02 -14.75
CA PHE A 198 6.28 -6.44 -14.25
C PHE A 198 6.32 -6.34 -12.72
N ALA A 199 5.20 -6.03 -12.08
CA ALA A 199 5.11 -5.98 -10.62
C ALA A 199 5.25 -7.38 -10.01
N ARG A 200 4.63 -8.40 -10.61
CA ARG A 200 4.76 -9.80 -10.18
C ARG A 200 6.17 -10.35 -10.41
N GLU A 201 6.82 -9.98 -11.51
CA GLU A 201 8.23 -10.30 -11.77
C GLU A 201 9.16 -9.73 -10.70
N ALA A 202 8.90 -8.50 -10.25
CA ALA A 202 9.70 -7.82 -9.22
C ALA A 202 9.46 -8.39 -7.82
N ASP A 203 8.21 -8.72 -7.49
CA ASP A 203 7.85 -9.35 -6.23
C ASP A 203 6.78 -10.45 -6.39
N PRO A 204 7.18 -11.74 -6.35
CA PRO A 204 6.28 -12.88 -6.43
C PRO A 204 5.26 -13.00 -5.29
N ASP A 205 5.49 -12.35 -4.15
CA ASP A 205 4.74 -12.59 -2.92
C ASP A 205 3.84 -11.41 -2.51
N VAL A 206 4.11 -10.20 -3.03
CA VAL A 206 3.31 -9.01 -2.71
C VAL A 206 1.90 -9.11 -3.27
N GLN A 207 0.94 -8.51 -2.57
CA GLN A 207 -0.42 -8.35 -3.07
C GLN A 207 -0.47 -7.24 -4.12
N LEU A 208 -1.08 -7.54 -5.26
CA LEU A 208 -1.19 -6.62 -6.39
C LEU A 208 -2.66 -6.21 -6.57
N PHE A 209 -2.94 -4.91 -6.50
CA PHE A 209 -4.28 -4.36 -6.57
C PHE A 209 -4.46 -3.52 -7.84
N TYR A 210 -5.65 -3.63 -8.40
CA TYR A 210 -6.24 -2.60 -9.24
C TYR A 210 -6.99 -1.64 -8.30
N ASN A 211 -6.78 -0.33 -8.44
CA ASN A 211 -7.45 0.69 -7.62
C ASN A 211 -8.21 1.68 -8.51
N ASP A 212 -9.41 2.08 -8.12
CA ASP A 212 -10.26 2.99 -8.91
C ASP A 212 -11.26 3.75 -8.03
N TYR A 213 -11.88 4.78 -8.62
CA TYR A 213 -13.04 5.51 -8.05
C TYR A 213 -14.28 5.34 -8.94
N SER A 214 -15.33 6.14 -8.70
CA SER A 214 -16.59 6.16 -9.47
C SER A 214 -16.88 7.54 -10.04
#